data_AF-A0A7R9G8T2-F1
#
_entry.id   AF-A0A7R9G8T2-F1
#
_cell.length_a   1.000
_cell.length_b   1.000
_cell.length_c   1.000
_cell.angle_alpha   90.00
_cell.angle_beta   90.00
_cell.angle_gamma   90.00
#
_symmetry.space_group_name_H-M   'P 1'
#
loop_
_entity.id
_entity.type
_entity.pdbx_description
1 polymer ?
#
loop_
_entity_poly.entity_id
_entity_poly.type
_entity_poly.pdbx_seq_one_letter_code
_entity_poly.pdbx_strand_id
1 'polypeptide(L)' 'MFHVSTLLPYTDHDPQQLQRKRHIGNDIVAIVFQESNTPFSPDMIASHFLHAYIVVQVLEPQTPNTR' A
#
# COMPACT_ATOMS: atom_id res chain seq x y z
N MET A 1 -2.62 5.77 -13.88
CA MET A 1 -3.59 6.05 -12.79
C MET A 1 -3.09 5.33 -11.54
N PHE A 2 -3.24 5.90 -10.34
CA PHE A 2 -2.81 5.27 -9.08
C PHE A 2 -4.00 4.97 -8.17
N HIS A 3 -4.05 3.76 -7.59
CA HIS A 3 -4.97 3.42 -6.51
C HIS A 3 -4.33 3.72 -5.16
N VAL A 4 -4.54 4.93 -4.63
CA VAL A 4 -3.92 5.37 -3.38
C VAL A 4 -4.78 4.93 -2.19
N SER A 5 -4.29 3.99 -1.39
CA SER A 5 -5.04 3.35 -0.29
C SER A 5 -5.66 4.33 0.70
N THR A 6 -4.98 5.43 1.01
CA THR A 6 -5.44 6.48 1.94
C THR A 6 -6.51 7.40 1.36
N LEU A 7 -6.61 7.49 0.03
CA LEU A 7 -7.63 8.28 -0.66
C LEU A 7 -8.86 7.44 -1.06
N LEU A 8 -8.75 6.11 -0.98
CA LEU A 8 -9.89 5.23 -1.18
C LEU A 8 -10.79 5.23 0.07
N PRO A 9 -12.13 5.10 -0.11
CA PRO A 9 -13.08 5.09 1.00
C PRO A 9 -12.67 4.07 2.08
N TYR A 10 -12.85 4.48 3.34
CA TYR A 10 -12.72 3.60 4.50
C TYR A 10 -14.09 3.05 4.86
N THR A 11 -14.17 1.77 5.23
CA THR A 11 -15.42 1.13 5.66
C THR A 11 -15.25 0.56 7.06
N ASP A 12 -15.91 1.15 8.06
CA ASP A 12 -15.69 0.83 9.49
C ASP A 12 -15.99 -0.63 9.87
N HIS A 13 -16.91 -1.28 9.16
CA HIS A 13 -17.35 -2.65 9.44
C HIS A 13 -16.72 -3.69 8.50
N ASP A 14 -15.61 -3.32 7.84
CA ASP A 14 -14.88 -4.17 6.91
C ASP A 14 -13.40 -4.27 7.33
N PRO A 15 -13.03 -5.22 8.21
CA PRO A 15 -11.66 -5.34 8.68
C PRO A 15 -10.66 -5.65 7.56
N GLN A 16 -11.11 -6.22 6.44
CA GLN A 16 -10.25 -6.50 5.28
C GLN A 16 -10.19 -5.33 4.29
N GLN A 17 -11.02 -4.30 4.46
CA GLN A 17 -11.15 -3.16 3.54
C GLN A 17 -11.28 -3.64 2.09
N LEU A 18 -12.22 -4.54 1.82
CA LEU A 18 -12.49 -5.16 0.52
C LEU A 18 -12.66 -4.13 -0.59
N GLN A 19 -13.24 -2.95 -0.32
CA GLN A 19 -13.33 -1.87 -1.30
C GLN A 19 -11.96 -1.28 -1.69
N ARG A 20 -10.98 -1.26 -0.78
CA ARG A 20 -9.60 -0.87 -1.13
C ARG A 20 -8.89 -2.02 -1.84
N LYS A 21 -9.06 -3.24 -1.32
CA LYS A 21 -8.44 -4.45 -1.84
C LYS A 21 -8.89 -4.79 -3.26
N ARG A 22 -10.15 -4.55 -3.64
CA ARG A 22 -10.64 -4.78 -5.02
C ARG A 22 -9.99 -3.87 -6.06
N HIS A 23 -9.46 -2.72 -5.65
CA HIS A 23 -8.77 -1.81 -6.55
C HIS A 23 -7.28 -2.18 -6.59
N ILE A 24 -6.60 -2.10 -5.44
CA ILE A 24 -5.15 -2.34 -5.34
C ILE A 24 -4.78 -3.80 -5.62
N GLY A 25 -5.57 -4.74 -5.08
CA GLY A 25 -5.32 -6.17 -5.22
C GLY A 25 -5.57 -6.72 -6.62
N ASN A 26 -6.13 -5.92 -7.54
CA ASN A 26 -6.26 -6.28 -8.95
C ASN A 26 -5.23 -5.55 -9.85
N ASP A 27 -4.32 -4.77 -9.26
CA ASP A 27 -3.17 -4.22 -9.98
C ASP A 27 -2.09 -5.29 -10.17
N ILE A 28 -1.19 -5.06 -11.13
CA ILE A 28 -0.05 -5.94 -11.40
C ILE A 28 1.17 -5.55 -10.54
N VAL A 29 1.34 -4.23 -10.32
CA VAL A 29 2.48 -3.64 -9.60
C VAL A 29 1.96 -2.69 -8.54
N ALA A 30 2.48 -2.77 -7.32
CA ALA A 30 2.15 -1.85 -6.22
C ALA A 30 3.38 -1.11 -5.69
N ILE A 31 3.16 0.12 -5.21
CA ILE A 31 4.17 0.89 -4.47
C ILE A 31 3.82 0.81 -3.00
N VAL A 32 4.79 0.41 -2.17
CA VAL A 32 4.67 0.33 -0.72
C VAL A 32 5.51 1.46 -0.12
N PHE A 33 4.84 2.47 0.42
CA PHE A 33 5.49 3.58 1.10
C PHE A 33 5.66 3.26 2.59
N GLN A 34 6.86 3.49 3.11
CA GLN A 34 7.23 3.19 4.49
C GLN A 34 7.81 4.42 5.18
N GLU A 35 7.16 4.85 6.26
CA GLU A 35 7.69 5.91 7.15
C GLU A 35 8.81 5.37 8.06
N SER A 36 8.75 4.08 8.41
CA SER A 36 9.74 3.37 9.22
C SER A 36 10.14 2.07 8.53
N ASN A 37 11.34 1.56 8.82
CA ASN A 37 11.85 0.31 8.25
C ASN A 37 11.10 -0.91 8.81
N THR A 38 9.89 -1.13 8.30
CA THR A 38 9.04 -2.27 8.65
C THR A 38 9.27 -3.36 7.62
N PRO A 39 9.62 -4.60 8.02
CA PRO A 39 9.77 -5.69 7.07
C PRO A 39 8.52 -5.87 6.21
N PHE A 40 8.70 -5.99 4.90
CA PHE A 40 7.62 -6.24 3.94
C PHE A 40 7.93 -7.51 3.15
N SER A 41 6.91 -8.35 2.96
CA SER A 41 6.95 -9.52 2.07
C SER A 41 5.73 -9.50 1.15
N PRO A 42 5.87 -9.86 -0.14
CA PRO A 42 4.74 -10.05 -1.05
C PRO A 42 3.61 -10.93 -0.48
N ASP A 43 3.96 -11.96 0.28
CA ASP A 43 3.01 -12.92 0.87
C ASP A 43 2.07 -12.27 1.92
N MET A 44 2.39 -11.07 2.39
CA MET A 44 1.52 -10.31 3.29
C MET A 44 0.23 -9.85 2.63
N ILE A 45 0.17 -9.81 1.28
CA ILE A 45 -1.01 -9.39 0.53
C ILE A 45 -1.50 -10.54 -0.35
N ALA A 46 -2.60 -11.16 0.04
CA ALA A 46 -3.24 -12.21 -0.76
C ALA A 46 -3.91 -11.62 -2.01
N SER A 47 -3.24 -11.76 -3.17
CA SER A 47 -3.72 -11.38 -4.50
C SER A 47 -3.17 -12.35 -5.57
N HIS A 48 -3.96 -12.62 -6.61
CA HIS A 48 -3.51 -13.33 -7.80
C HIS A 48 -2.93 -12.41 -8.88
N PHE A 49 -3.11 -11.09 -8.74
CA PHE A 49 -2.71 -10.10 -9.75
C PHE A 49 -1.44 -9.36 -9.38
N LEU A 50 -1.22 -9.07 -8.10
CA LEU A 50 -0.01 -8.38 -7.64
C LEU A 50 1.21 -9.29 -7.77
N HIS A 51 2.13 -8.94 -8.67
CA HIS A 51 3.35 -9.71 -8.94
C HIS A 51 4.63 -8.95 -8.62
N ALA A 52 4.59 -7.62 -8.57
CA ALA A 52 5.75 -6.80 -8.26
C ALA A 52 5.43 -5.69 -7.27
N TYR A 53 6.42 -5.38 -6.43
CA TYR A 53 6.32 -4.35 -5.40
C TYR A 53 7.54 -3.43 -5.48
N ILE A 54 7.30 -2.13 -5.39
CA ILE A 54 8.34 -1.11 -5.26
C ILE A 54 8.24 -0.56 -3.84
N VAL A 55 9.20 -0.90 -2.99
CA VAL A 55 9.25 -0.41 -1.61
C VAL A 55 10.04 0.90 -1.59
N VAL A 56 9.41 1.96 -1.10
CA VAL A 56 10.01 3.28 -0.95
C VAL A 56 9.97 3.66 0.53
N GLN A 57 11.15 3.76 1.14
CA GLN A 57 11.28 4.18 2.53
C GLN A 57 11.95 5.56 2.60
N VAL A 58 11.39 6.44 3.44
CA VAL A 58 12.04 7.70 3.78
C VAL A 58 13.19 7.45 4.76
N LEU A 59 14.33 8.10 4.52
CA LEU A 59 15.49 8.00 5.42
C LEU A 59 15.31 8.86 6.67
N GLU A 60 14.73 10.05 6.52
CA GLU A 60 14.49 11.03 7.59
C GLU A 60 13.02 11.46 7.57
N PRO A 61 12.11 10.72 8.24
CA PRO A 61 10.68 11.04 8.25
C PRO A 61 10.39 12.37 8.97
N GLN A 62 9.30 13.03 8.58
CA GLN A 62 8.78 14.26 9.21
C GLN A 62 9.69 15.51 9.05
N THR A 63 10.55 15.53 8.03
CA THR A 63 11.34 16.72 7.65
C THR A 63 10.60 17.54 6.57
N PRO A 64 10.96 18.82 6.33
CA PRO A 64 10.33 19.64 5.28
C PRO A 64 10.42 19.05 3.88
N ASN A 65 11.42 18.20 3.62
CA ASN A 65 11.63 17.52 2.35
C ASN A 65 10.84 16.21 2.22
N THR A 66 10.20 15.74 3.30
CA THR A 66 9.53 14.42 3.39
C THR A 66 8.13 14.49 4.01
N ARG A 67 7.52 15.69 4.02
CA ARG A 67 6.16 15.94 4.52
C ARG A 67 5.08 15.84 3.45
#